data_AF-A0A2N8MCF8-F1
#
_entry.id   AF-A0A2N8MCF8-F1
#
_cell.length_a   1.000
_cell.length_b   1.000
_cell.length_c   1.000
_cell.angle_alpha   90.00
_cell.angle_beta   90.00
_cell.angle_gamma   90.00
#
_symmetry.space_group_name_H-M   'P 1'
#
loop_
_entity.id
_entity.type
_entity.pdbx_description
1 polymer ?
#
loop_
_entity_poly.entity_id
_entity_poly.type
_entity_poly.pdbx_seq_one_letter_code
_entity_poly.pdbx_strand_id
1 'polypeptide(L)' 'MPLQWAMSTGNQGVVLMLLAEGRADAEMAKLAVQQIEAAFATSRAGGDAHYAAILAAQLPEARALAQKLAKR' A
#
# COMPACT_ATOMS: atom_id res chain seq x y z
N MET A 1 12.81 -11.97 -8.54
CA MET A 1 12.99 -12.15 -7.07
C MET A 1 11.77 -11.57 -6.35
N PRO A 2 10.90 -12.40 -5.75
CA PRO A 2 9.62 -11.96 -5.17
C PRO A 2 9.74 -10.84 -4.13
N LEU A 3 10.78 -10.84 -3.30
CA LEU A 3 11.01 -9.78 -2.31
C LEU A 3 11.36 -8.43 -2.94
N GLN A 4 12.10 -8.42 -4.04
CA GLN A 4 12.41 -7.18 -4.77
C GLN A 4 11.15 -6.59 -5.40
N TRP A 5 10.29 -7.45 -5.96
CA TRP A 5 8.98 -7.03 -6.45
C TRP A 5 8.12 -6.44 -5.32
N ALA A 6 8.08 -7.11 -4.16
CA ALA A 6 7.36 -6.61 -2.99
C ALA A 6 7.87 -5.23 -2.54
N MET A 7 9.19 -5.01 -2.50
CA MET A 7 9.76 -3.69 -2.21
C MET A 7 9.34 -2.62 -3.22
N SER A 8 9.42 -2.91 -4.52
CA SER A 8 9.03 -1.92 -5.53
C SER A 8 7.53 -1.61 -5.49
N THR A 9 6.70 -2.64 -5.35
CA THR A 9 5.23 -2.52 -5.36
C THR A 9 4.72 -1.90 -4.06
N GLY A 10 5.31 -2.25 -2.91
CA GLY A 10 4.99 -1.64 -1.63
C GLY A 10 5.30 -0.14 -1.61
N ASN A 11 6.49 0.25 -2.09
CA ASN A 11 6.85 1.66 -2.20
C ASN A 11 5.95 2.41 -3.20
N GLN A 12 5.61 1.80 -4.34
CA GLN A 12 4.67 2.38 -5.30
C GLN A 12 3.29 2.57 -4.66
N GLY A 13 2.79 1.58 -3.91
CA GLY A 13 1.53 1.68 -3.18
C GLY A 13 1.52 2.87 -2.20
N VAL A 14 2.58 3.06 -1.43
CA VAL A 14 2.70 4.23 -0.52
C VAL A 14 2.70 5.55 -1.29
N VAL A 15 3.43 5.65 -2.41
CA VAL A 15 3.43 6.86 -3.25
C VAL A 15 2.04 7.12 -3.84
N LEU A 16 1.34 6.08 -4.31
CA LEU A 16 -0.03 6.21 -4.83
C LEU A 16 -1.00 6.70 -3.75
N MET A 17 -0.87 6.23 -2.50
CA MET A 17 -1.67 6.73 -1.38
C MET A 17 -1.50 8.24 -1.20
N LEU A 18 -0.25 8.72 -1.15
CA LEU A 18 0.04 10.15 -0.97
C LEU A 18 -0.46 11.00 -2.15
N LEU A 19 -0.31 10.50 -3.38
CA LEU A 19 -0.81 11.17 -4.58
C LEU A 19 -2.34 11.21 -4.64
N ALA A 20 -2.99 10.12 -4.23
CA ALA A 20 -4.45 10.02 -4.19
C ALA A 20 -5.06 11.05 -3.25
N GLU A 21 -4.46 11.28 -2.08
CA GLU A 21 -4.94 12.30 -1.15
C GLU A 21 -4.87 13.71 -1.77
N GLY A 22 -3.72 14.06 -2.36
CA GLY A 22 -3.55 15.37 -3.00
C GLY A 22 -4.46 15.60 -4.21
N ARG A 23 -4.88 14.53 -4.89
CA ARG A 23 -5.76 14.57 -6.08
C ARG A 23 -7.24 14.32 -5.77
N ALA A 24 -7.56 13.96 -4.54
CA ALA A 24 -8.87 13.43 -4.16
C ALA A 24 -9.32 12.25 -5.05
N ASP A 25 -8.39 11.39 -5.44
CA ASP A 25 -8.62 10.29 -6.39
C ASP A 25 -8.88 8.97 -5.63
N ALA A 26 -10.16 8.57 -5.56
CA ALA A 26 -10.59 7.39 -4.81
C ALA A 26 -10.08 6.07 -5.43
N GLU A 27 -10.02 5.97 -6.76
CA GLU A 27 -9.52 4.75 -7.43
C GLU A 27 -8.02 4.61 -7.24
N MET A 28 -7.27 5.71 -7.23
CA MET A 28 -5.84 5.69 -6.92
C MET A 28 -5.58 5.26 -5.47
N ALA A 29 -6.40 5.71 -4.50
CA ALA A 29 -6.28 5.27 -3.11
C ALA A 29 -6.61 3.78 -2.95
N LYS A 30 -7.60 3.26 -3.69
CA LYS A 30 -7.92 1.84 -3.71
C LYS A 30 -6.78 1.00 -4.30
N LEU A 31 -6.16 1.46 -5.39
CA LEU A 31 -4.99 0.81 -5.98
C LEU A 31 -3.81 0.79 -4.99
N ALA A 32 -3.60 1.88 -4.25
CA ALA A 32 -2.59 1.96 -3.21
C ALA A 32 -2.77 0.86 -2.15
N VAL A 33 -3.99 0.67 -1.64
CA VAL A 33 -4.32 -0.40 -0.69
C VAL A 33 -3.96 -1.77 -1.28
N GLN A 34 -4.39 -2.05 -2.51
CA GLN A 34 -4.13 -3.35 -3.15
C GLN A 34 -2.62 -3.64 -3.29
N GLN A 35 -1.83 -2.64 -3.68
CA GLN A 35 -0.38 -2.81 -3.83
C GLN A 35 0.33 -3.03 -2.49
N ILE A 36 -0.02 -2.26 -1.46
CA ILE A 36 0.56 -2.41 -0.11
C ILE A 36 0.18 -3.79 0.47
N GLU A 37 -1.06 -4.25 0.27
CA GLU A 37 -1.51 -5.58 0.73
C GLU A 37 -0.76 -6.71 0.03
N ALA A 38 -0.60 -6.63 -1.28
CA ALA A 38 0.11 -7.64 -2.05
C ALA A 38 1.60 -7.70 -1.67
N ALA A 39 2.25 -6.54 -1.55
CA ALA A 39 3.63 -6.44 -1.11
C ALA A 39 3.81 -6.98 0.33
N PHE A 40 2.88 -6.66 1.25
CA PHE A 40 2.90 -7.16 2.62
C PHE A 40 2.84 -8.69 2.66
N ALA A 41 1.90 -9.28 1.91
CA ALA A 41 1.75 -10.73 1.85
C ALA A 41 3.00 -11.41 1.27
N THR A 42 3.57 -10.86 0.19
CA THR A 42 4.79 -11.40 -0.43
C THR A 42 6.02 -11.27 0.48
N SER A 43 6.21 -10.13 1.16
CA SER A 43 7.32 -9.94 2.09
C SER A 43 7.23 -10.86 3.29
N ARG A 44 6.03 -11.01 3.87
CA ARG A 44 5.79 -11.95 4.97
C ARG A 44 6.06 -13.40 4.55
N ALA A 45 5.56 -13.82 3.38
CA ALA A 45 5.79 -15.16 2.85
C ALA A 45 7.26 -15.43 2.49
N GLY A 46 7.99 -14.40 2.04
CA GLY A 46 9.41 -14.49 1.73
C GLY A 46 10.36 -14.33 2.92
N GLY A 47 9.84 -14.16 4.14
CA GLY A 47 10.64 -14.05 5.37
C GLY A 47 11.21 -12.66 5.65
N ASP A 48 10.84 -11.63 4.87
CA ASP A 48 11.22 -10.24 5.12
C ASP A 48 10.30 -9.61 6.16
N ALA A 49 10.49 -9.99 7.42
CA ALA A 49 9.68 -9.55 8.55
C ALA A 49 9.78 -8.03 8.79
N HIS A 50 10.94 -7.44 8.51
CA HIS A 50 11.16 -6.01 8.69
C HIS A 50 10.31 -5.19 7.71
N TYR A 51 10.39 -5.50 6.41
CA TYR A 51 9.62 -4.75 5.42
C TYR A 51 8.11 -5.05 5.52
N ALA A 52 7.74 -6.28 5.87
CA ALA A 52 6.34 -6.61 6.17
C ALA A 52 5.78 -5.77 7.33
N ALA A 53 6.55 -5.51 8.38
CA ALA A 53 6.12 -4.66 9.49
C ALA A 53 5.92 -3.18 9.05
N ILE A 54 6.80 -2.67 8.18
CA ILE A 54 6.65 -1.32 7.61
C ILE A 54 5.33 -1.22 6.83
N LEU A 55 5.06 -2.16 5.92
CA LEU A 55 3.82 -2.16 5.13
C LEU A 55 2.57 -2.35 6.00
N ALA A 56 2.65 -3.19 7.04
CA ALA A 56 1.56 -3.37 8.00
C ALA A 56 1.20 -2.06 8.72
N ALA A 57 2.17 -1.19 8.99
CA ALA A 57 1.93 0.13 9.58
C ALA A 57 1.27 1.12 8.59
N GLN A 58 1.51 0.97 7.28
CA GLN A 58 0.94 1.82 6.22
C GLN A 58 -0.49 1.43 5.83
N LEU A 59 -0.87 0.15 5.99
CA LEU A 59 -2.19 -0.35 5.58
C LEU A 59 -3.40 0.35 6.22
N PRO A 60 -3.41 0.65 7.54
CA PRO A 60 -4.52 1.37 8.16
C PRO A 60 -4.74 2.75 7.54
N GLU A 61 -3.65 3.48 7.27
CA GLU A 61 -3.70 4.81 6.67
C GLU A 61 -4.23 4.76 5.24
N ALA A 62 -3.70 3.84 4.41
CA ALA A 62 -4.16 3.66 3.04
C ALA A 62 -5.66 3.31 2.98
N ARG A 63 -6.12 2.42 3.86
CA ARG A 63 -7.53 2.01 3.94
C ARG A 63 -8.43 3.15 4.42
N ALA A 64 -8.00 3.90 5.43
CA ALA A 64 -8.75 5.05 5.92
C ALA A 64 -8.89 6.13 4.83
N LEU A 65 -7.82 6.38 4.07
CA LEU A 65 -7.85 7.31 2.94
C LEU A 65 -8.82 6.83 1.85
N ALA A 66 -8.73 5.57 1.44
CA ALA A 66 -9.63 5.01 0.43
C ALA A 66 -11.11 5.12 0.86
N GLN A 67 -11.41 4.83 2.12
CA GLN A 67 -12.76 4.99 2.68
C GLN A 67 -13.23 6.45 2.73
N LYS A 68 -12.34 7.38 3.08
CA LYS A 68 -12.61 8.82 3.10
C LYS A 68 -12.95 9.34 1.70
N LEU A 69 -12.17 8.94 0.70
CA LEU A 69 -12.34 9.40 -0.68
C LEU A 69 -13.53 8.73 -1.37
N ALA A 70 -13.86 7.49 -1.06
CA ALA A 70 -15.03 6.80 -1.62
C ALA A 70 -16.38 7.39 -1.15
N LYS A 71 -16.39 8.24 -0.12
CA LYS A 71 -17.58 8.91 0.42
C LYS A 71 -17.76 10.34 -0.07
N ARG A 72 -16.84 10.85 -0.89
CA ARG A 72 -16.94 12.16 -1.52
C ARG A 72 -17.67 12.07 -2.85
#